data_AF-A0A318ZGZ9-F1
#
_entry.id   AF-A0A318ZGZ9-F1
#
_cell.length_a   1.000
_cell.length_b   1.000
_cell.length_c   1.000
_cell.angle_alpha   90.00
_cell.angle_beta   90.00
_cell.angle_gamma   90.00
#
_symmetry.space_group_name_H-M   'P 1'
#
loop_
_entity.id
_entity.type
_entity.pdbx_description
1 polymer ?
#
loop_
_entity_poly.entity_id
_entity_poly.type
_entity_poly.pdbx_seq_one_letter_code
_entity_poly.pdbx_strand_id
1 'polypeptide(L)'
;LSLPEAFSCIALLDSRRHDVPFDKLHHAIAISSTDSLYVSTSLLSDPWNQQESQDIVKITEWPQTTYEVFDGCLDDRFGSTSLHLRFTDDVSGIDVGPSLCKDSMVYLVEALISLHDHKYWVADLDVNKSLQRASLRRVRSY
;
A
#
# COMPACT_ATOMS: atom_id res chain seq x y z
N LEU A 1 -12.32 -12.26 -0.87
CA LEU A 1 -11.74 -11.76 0.39
C LEU A 1 -11.54 -10.27 0.23
N SER A 2 -11.80 -9.50 1.27
CA SER A 2 -11.35 -8.10 1.36
C SER A 2 -9.84 -8.03 1.57
N LEU A 3 -9.23 -6.88 1.27
CA LEU A 3 -7.81 -6.64 1.49
C LEU A 3 -7.35 -6.93 2.95
N PRO A 4 -8.01 -6.42 4.01
CA PRO A 4 -7.62 -6.72 5.38
C PRO A 4 -7.81 -8.19 5.78
N GLU A 5 -8.85 -8.87 5.29
CA GLU A 5 -9.01 -10.32 5.50
C GLU A 5 -7.88 -11.10 4.83
N ALA A 6 -7.47 -10.70 3.62
CA ALA A 6 -6.40 -11.37 2.91
C ALA A 6 -5.04 -11.15 3.59
N PHE A 7 -4.76 -9.95 4.11
CA PHE A 7 -3.58 -9.70 4.93
C PHE A 7 -3.59 -10.48 6.26
N SER A 8 -4.74 -10.63 6.91
CA SER A 8 -4.89 -11.49 8.08
C SER A 8 -4.54 -12.96 7.75
N CYS A 9 -5.06 -13.49 6.64
CA CYS A 9 -4.72 -14.83 6.17
C CYS A 9 -3.23 -14.96 5.82
N ILE A 10 -2.62 -13.97 5.17
CA ILE A 10 -1.19 -13.97 4.87
C ILE A 10 -0.37 -14.01 6.14
N ALA A 11 -0.67 -13.14 7.12
CA ALA A 11 0.02 -13.13 8.40
C ALA A 11 -0.03 -14.50 9.07
N LEU A 12 -1.18 -15.16 9.07
CA LEU A 12 -1.32 -16.49 9.67
C LEU A 12 -0.60 -17.59 8.88
N LEU A 13 -0.80 -17.66 7.57
CA LEU A 13 -0.31 -18.76 6.74
C LEU A 13 1.21 -18.68 6.51
N ASP A 14 1.74 -17.47 6.30
CA ASP A 14 3.15 -17.26 6.02
C ASP A 14 3.99 -17.36 7.31
N SER A 15 3.54 -16.70 8.38
CA SER A 15 4.27 -16.78 9.66
C SER A 15 4.00 -18.07 10.46
N ARG A 16 2.89 -18.77 10.17
CA ARG A 16 2.36 -19.92 10.91
C ARG A 16 2.12 -19.69 12.40
N ARG A 17 2.11 -18.42 12.83
CA ARG A 17 2.17 -18.05 14.26
C ARG A 17 1.28 -16.88 14.64
N HIS A 18 1.05 -15.94 13.72
CA HIS A 18 0.32 -14.71 14.01
C HIS A 18 -1.08 -14.74 13.42
N ASP A 19 -2.07 -14.94 14.27
CA ASP A 19 -3.48 -14.78 13.91
C ASP A 19 -3.90 -13.33 14.18
N VAL A 20 -3.62 -12.45 13.22
CA VAL A 20 -3.93 -11.01 13.34
C VAL A 20 -5.38 -10.79 12.96
N PRO A 21 -6.25 -10.25 13.85
CA PRO A 21 -7.63 -9.94 13.48
C PRO A 21 -7.67 -8.94 12.32
N PHE A 22 -8.45 -9.23 11.27
CA PHE A 22 -8.55 -8.35 10.09
C PHE A 22 -9.02 -6.92 10.44
N ASP A 23 -9.78 -6.75 11.53
CA ASP A 23 -10.22 -5.44 12.01
C ASP A 23 -9.06 -4.52 12.44
N LYS A 24 -7.88 -5.08 12.70
CA LYS A 24 -6.66 -4.31 12.99
C LYS A 24 -5.91 -3.89 11.73
N LEU A 25 -6.31 -4.38 10.56
CA LEU A 25 -5.62 -4.22 9.29
C LEU A 25 -6.39 -3.37 8.27
N HIS A 26 -7.52 -2.75 8.66
CA HIS A 26 -8.37 -1.96 7.74
C HIS A 26 -7.63 -0.85 6.98
N HIS A 27 -6.57 -0.29 7.55
CA HIS A 27 -5.76 0.77 6.95
C HIS A 27 -4.41 0.27 6.40
N ALA A 28 -4.18 -1.04 6.44
CA ALA A 28 -2.96 -1.62 5.89
C ALA A 28 -3.05 -1.64 4.36
N ILE A 29 -2.00 -1.14 3.70
CA ILE A 29 -1.86 -1.14 2.24
C ILE A 29 -0.78 -2.15 1.77
N ALA A 30 0.07 -2.58 2.70
CA ALA A 30 1.09 -3.59 2.54
C ALA A 30 1.34 -4.30 3.88
N ILE A 31 1.83 -5.54 3.83
CA ILE A 31 2.28 -6.30 4.99
C ILE A 31 3.64 -6.94 4.70
N SER A 32 4.57 -6.80 5.63
CA SER A 32 5.81 -7.58 5.65
C SER A 32 5.61 -8.74 6.60
N SER A 33 5.80 -9.96 6.12
CA SER A 33 5.75 -11.19 6.92
C SER A 33 6.97 -12.02 6.60
N THR A 34 7.66 -12.47 7.65
CA THR A 34 8.89 -13.27 7.55
C THR A 34 9.97 -12.61 6.67
N ASP A 35 10.21 -13.12 5.46
CA ASP A 35 11.18 -12.61 4.48
C ASP A 35 10.50 -11.91 3.28
N SER A 36 9.20 -11.69 3.36
CA SER A 36 8.35 -11.42 2.21
C SER A 36 7.50 -10.16 2.43
N LEU A 37 7.51 -9.28 1.44
CA LEU A 37 6.64 -8.11 1.39
C LEU A 37 5.45 -8.39 0.47
N TYR A 38 4.24 -8.16 0.95
CA TYR A 38 2.99 -8.31 0.21
C TYR A 38 2.32 -6.94 0.11
N VAL A 39 1.98 -6.52 -1.09
CA VAL A 39 1.49 -5.16 -1.36
C VAL A 39 0.18 -5.26 -2.14
N SER A 40 -0.77 -4.36 -1.85
CA SER A 40 -1.96 -4.24 -2.67
C SER A 40 -1.60 -3.80 -4.09
N THR A 41 -2.18 -4.45 -5.10
CA THR A 41 -1.99 -4.07 -6.51
C THR A 41 -2.39 -2.62 -6.79
N SER A 42 -3.33 -2.05 -6.04
CA SER A 42 -3.70 -0.64 -6.20
C SER A 42 -2.57 0.34 -5.95
N LEU A 43 -1.48 -0.08 -5.29
CA LEU A 43 -0.26 0.72 -5.13
C LEU A 43 0.73 0.57 -6.30
N LEU A 44 0.63 -0.50 -7.07
CA LEU A 44 1.55 -0.83 -8.16
C LEU A 44 0.93 -0.55 -9.54
N SER A 45 -0.39 -0.47 -9.61
CA SER A 45 -1.11 -0.20 -10.84
C SER A 45 -1.01 1.27 -11.22
N ASP A 46 -0.87 1.51 -12.53
CA ASP A 46 -1.07 2.83 -13.10
C ASP A 46 -2.46 3.34 -12.68
N PRO A 47 -2.58 4.55 -12.11
CA PRO A 47 -3.87 5.17 -11.78
C PRO A 47 -4.84 5.26 -12.97
N TRP A 48 -4.33 5.23 -14.21
CA TRP A 48 -5.09 5.22 -15.45
C TRP A 48 -5.64 3.84 -15.82
N ASN A 49 -5.05 2.76 -15.30
CA ASN A 49 -5.48 1.40 -15.60
C ASN A 49 -6.78 1.08 -14.84
N GLN A 50 -7.88 0.93 -15.58
CA GLN A 50 -9.22 0.74 -15.02
C GLN A 50 -9.50 -0.68 -14.52
N GLN A 51 -8.55 -1.62 -14.68
CA GLN A 51 -8.73 -3.01 -14.27
C GLN A 51 -8.57 -3.15 -12.75
N GLU A 52 -9.69 -2.99 -12.03
CA GLU A 52 -9.83 -3.16 -10.59
C GLU A 52 -9.64 -4.61 -10.15
N SER A 53 -8.39 -5.04 -10.01
CA SER A 53 -8.10 -6.19 -9.17
C SER A 53 -7.71 -5.67 -7.78
N GLN A 54 -8.53 -5.93 -6.76
CA GLN A 54 -8.13 -5.80 -5.35
C GLN A 54 -7.26 -7.01 -4.98
N ASP A 55 -6.17 -7.17 -5.71
CA ASP A 55 -5.26 -8.29 -5.55
C ASP A 55 -4.10 -7.89 -4.63
N ILE A 56 -3.39 -8.91 -4.15
CA ILE A 56 -2.18 -8.76 -3.36
C ILE A 56 -1.05 -9.42 -4.14
N VAL A 57 0.04 -8.69 -4.32
CA VAL A 57 1.25 -9.18 -4.98
C VAL A 57 2.34 -9.34 -3.93
N LYS A 58 2.97 -10.51 -3.92
CA LYS A 58 4.24 -10.72 -3.21
C LYS A 58 5.36 -10.05 -4.01
N ILE A 59 6.02 -9.07 -3.42
CA ILE A 59 7.18 -8.39 -4.02
C ILE A 59 8.38 -9.33 -3.90
N THR A 60 8.74 -9.97 -5.01
CA THR A 60 9.98 -10.75 -5.13
C THR A 60 11.11 -9.91 -5.73
N GLU A 61 10.75 -8.94 -6.57
CA GLU A 61 11.62 -7.96 -7.19
C GLU A 61 10.86 -6.64 -7.24
N TRP A 62 11.54 -5.51 -7.08
CA TRP A 62 10.88 -4.22 -7.29
C TRP A 62 10.53 -4.10 -8.78
N PRO A 63 9.25 -3.94 -9.14
CA PRO A 63 8.88 -3.82 -10.54
C PRO A 63 9.57 -2.57 -11.11
N GLN A 64 10.50 -2.78 -12.04
CA GLN A 64 10.97 -1.71 -12.90
C GLN A 64 9.76 -1.33 -13.77
N THR A 65 9.18 -0.16 -13.50
CA THR A 65 8.13 0.39 -14.36
C THR A 65 8.73 0.69 -15.73
N THR A 66 8.49 -0.18 -16.70
CA THR A 66 8.83 0.06 -18.10
C THR A 66 7.81 1.05 -18.66
N TYR A 67 8.25 2.29 -18.89
CA TYR A 67 7.45 3.30 -19.57
C TYR A 67 7.25 2.91 -21.04
N GLU A 68 6.03 3.01 -21.55
CA GLU A 68 5.74 2.91 -22.99
C GLU A 68 6.19 4.18 -23.74
N VAL A 69 6.35 4.09 -25.08
CA VAL A 69 6.72 5.24 -25.91
C VAL A 69 5.50 6.13 -26.14
N PHE A 70 5.59 7.33 -25.57
CA PHE A 70 4.61 8.41 -25.61
C PHE A 70 4.03 8.67 -27.02
N ASP A 71 2.69 8.71 -27.09
CA ASP A 71 1.87 8.76 -28.31
C ASP A 71 1.70 10.18 -28.91
N GLY A 72 2.36 11.18 -28.33
CA GLY A 72 2.58 12.49 -28.94
C GLY A 72 1.58 13.58 -28.58
N CYS A 73 0.59 13.33 -27.70
CA CYS A 73 -0.28 14.37 -27.16
C CYS A 73 -0.86 14.04 -25.78
N LEU A 74 -0.17 14.51 -24.75
CA LEU A 74 -0.62 14.72 -23.37
C LEU A 74 0.43 15.64 -22.71
N ASP A 75 0.08 16.88 -22.38
CA ASP A 75 1.07 17.86 -21.90
C ASP A 75 1.46 17.56 -20.45
N ASP A 76 2.67 17.04 -20.30
CA ASP A 76 3.29 16.66 -19.04
C ASP A 76 3.84 17.90 -18.31
N ARG A 77 3.12 18.33 -17.27
CA ARG A 77 3.58 19.33 -16.29
C ARG A 77 4.12 18.70 -15.01
N PHE A 78 4.22 17.37 -14.98
CA PHE A 78 4.62 16.57 -13.83
C PHE A 78 5.94 15.83 -14.08
N GLY A 79 6.68 16.14 -15.16
CA GLY A 79 7.95 15.49 -15.50
C GLY A 79 9.07 15.66 -14.45
N SER A 80 8.82 16.38 -13.36
CA SER A 80 9.68 16.41 -12.19
C SER A 80 8.91 16.16 -10.89
N THR A 81 7.65 15.76 -10.97
CA THR A 81 6.81 15.42 -9.82
C THR A 81 7.03 13.96 -9.43
N SER A 82 7.23 13.73 -8.13
CA SER A 82 7.48 12.40 -7.55
C SER A 82 6.67 12.20 -6.28
N LEU A 83 6.37 10.93 -5.98
CA LEU A 83 5.84 10.52 -4.68
C LEU A 83 6.98 9.96 -3.83
N HIS A 84 7.18 10.53 -2.66
CA HIS A 84 8.18 10.10 -1.69
C HIS A 84 7.48 9.35 -0.56
N LEU A 85 7.84 8.08 -0.38
CA LEU A 85 7.37 7.27 0.73
C LEU A 85 8.41 7.24 1.84
N ARG A 86 7.99 7.58 3.06
CA ARG A 86 8.80 7.44 4.28
C ARG A 86 7.96 6.86 5.40
N PHE A 87 8.62 6.22 6.36
CA PHE A 87 7.97 5.84 7.61
C PHE A 87 8.11 6.96 8.62
N THR A 88 7.07 7.16 9.42
CA THR A 88 7.16 8.01 10.61
C THR A 88 7.66 7.18 11.78
N ASP A 89 7.93 7.83 12.91
CA ASP A 89 8.27 7.14 14.15
C ASP A 89 7.04 6.53 14.85
N ASP A 90 5.83 6.68 14.26
CA ASP A 90 4.62 6.10 14.82
C ASP A 90 4.53 4.61 14.48
N VAL A 91 4.72 3.80 15.52
CA VAL A 91 4.68 2.35 15.46
C VAL A 91 3.77 1.86 16.57
N SER A 92 2.73 1.14 16.18
CA SER A 92 1.75 0.56 17.10
C SER A 92 1.86 -0.96 17.13
N GLY A 93 2.14 -1.52 18.29
CA GLY A 93 2.09 -2.98 18.49
C GLY A 93 0.65 -3.50 18.43
N ILE A 94 0.43 -4.58 17.69
CA ILE A 94 -0.85 -5.29 17.65
C ILE A 94 -0.79 -6.44 18.65
N ASP A 95 -1.66 -6.42 19.64
CA ASP A 95 -1.90 -7.57 20.50
C ASP A 95 -2.61 -8.66 19.70
N VAL A 96 -1.85 -9.69 19.35
CA VAL A 96 -2.29 -10.89 18.62
C VAL A 96 -2.77 -12.00 19.59
N GLY A 97 -2.92 -11.68 20.87
CA GLY A 97 -3.31 -12.65 21.89
C GLY A 97 -2.15 -13.58 22.29
N PRO A 98 -2.44 -14.67 23.02
CA PRO A 98 -1.41 -15.56 23.53
C PRO A 98 -0.73 -16.32 22.38
N SER A 99 0.43 -15.84 21.93
CA SER A 99 1.30 -16.60 21.04
C SER A 99 2.09 -17.65 21.83
N LEU A 100 2.32 -18.83 21.24
CA LEU A 100 3.15 -19.88 21.86
C LEU A 100 4.64 -19.52 21.93
N CYS A 101 5.05 -18.39 21.34
CA CYS A 101 6.44 -17.95 21.24
C CYS A 101 6.55 -16.49 21.69
N LYS A 102 7.29 -16.27 22.78
CA LYS A 102 7.30 -15.07 23.61
C LYS A 102 7.87 -13.79 22.96
N ASP A 103 8.26 -13.84 21.68
CA ASP A 103 9.06 -12.77 21.07
C ASP A 103 8.78 -12.59 19.57
N SER A 104 7.52 -12.68 19.15
CA SER A 104 7.13 -12.27 17.81
C SER A 104 5.97 -11.29 17.92
N MET A 105 6.32 -10.01 17.76
CA MET A 105 5.41 -8.88 17.84
C MET A 105 5.02 -8.47 16.42
N VAL A 106 3.73 -8.22 16.21
CA VAL A 106 3.22 -7.62 14.97
C VAL A 106 3.15 -6.12 15.18
N TYR A 107 3.71 -5.35 14.25
CA TYR A 107 3.71 -3.90 14.30
C TYR A 107 2.95 -3.32 13.11
N LEU A 108 2.12 -2.32 13.39
CA LEU A 108 1.63 -1.39 12.38
C LEU A 108 2.60 -0.22 12.33
N VAL A 109 3.14 0.08 11.16
CA VAL A 109 4.04 1.21 10.92
C VAL A 109 3.31 2.21 10.04
N GLU A 110 3.29 3.47 10.47
CA GLU A 110 2.69 4.53 9.67
C GLU A 110 3.63 4.93 8.51
N ALA A 111 3.05 5.01 7.31
CA ALA A 111 3.71 5.54 6.14
C ALA A 111 3.19 6.94 5.81
N LEU A 112 4.10 7.90 5.65
CA LEU A 112 3.82 9.20 5.07
C LEU A 112 4.17 9.18 3.59
N ILE A 113 3.22 9.57 2.74
CA ILE A 113 3.41 9.70 1.31
C ILE A 113 3.33 11.19 0.97
N SER A 114 4.43 11.74 0.46
CA SER A 114 4.54 13.16 0.12
C SER A 114 4.64 13.35 -1.39
N LEU A 115 3.89 14.30 -1.92
CA LEU A 115 4.02 14.78 -3.28
C LEU A 115 5.12 15.84 -3.34
N HIS A 116 6.11 15.59 -4.17
CA HIS A 116 7.13 16.56 -4.52
C HIS A 116 6.92 16.99 -5.96
N ASP A 117 7.09 18.27 -6.24
CA ASP A 117 7.25 18.77 -7.60
C ASP A 117 8.67 19.35 -7.73
N HIS A 118 9.39 18.82 -8.70
CA HIS A 118 10.83 18.95 -8.79
C HIS A 118 11.53 18.51 -7.49
N LYS A 119 12.23 19.42 -6.82
CA LYS A 119 12.92 19.13 -5.55
C LYS A 119 12.15 19.65 -4.34
N TYR A 120 10.96 20.20 -4.56
CA TYR A 120 10.21 20.91 -3.54
C TYR A 120 9.02 20.07 -3.09
N TRP A 121 8.85 19.97 -1.78
CA TRP A 121 7.65 19.37 -1.20
C TRP A 121 6.44 20.25 -1.54
N VAL A 122 5.35 19.61 -1.96
CA VAL A 122 4.09 20.28 -2.32
C VAL A 122 3.02 20.01 -1.28
N ALA A 123 2.79 18.73 -0.95
CA ALA A 123 1.76 18.31 -0.01
C ALA A 123 1.99 16.88 0.49
N ASP A 124 1.43 16.55 1.65
CA ASP A 124 1.31 15.17 2.12
C ASP A 124 -0.05 14.59 1.71
N LEU A 125 -0.06 13.34 1.27
CA LEU A 125 -1.25 12.63 0.83
C LEU A 125 -1.88 11.83 1.98
N ASP A 126 -3.12 12.17 2.32
CA ASP A 126 -3.92 11.39 3.25
C ASP A 126 -4.65 10.27 2.50
N VAL A 127 -3.96 9.13 2.31
CA VAL A 127 -4.49 7.99 1.56
C VAL A 127 -5.76 7.43 2.22
N ASN A 128 -5.80 7.36 3.55
CA ASN A 128 -6.94 6.81 4.29
C ASN A 128 -8.20 7.66 4.14
N LYS A 129 -8.12 8.99 4.35
CA LYS A 129 -9.27 9.88 4.11
C LYS A 129 -9.64 9.95 2.64
N SER A 130 -8.66 9.83 1.73
CA SER A 130 -8.92 9.80 0.30
C SER A 130 -9.75 8.58 -0.09
N LEU A 131 -9.36 7.37 0.36
CA LEU A 131 -10.09 6.13 0.10
C LEU A 131 -11.50 6.11 0.71
N GLN A 132 -11.73 6.83 1.81
CA GLN A 132 -13.03 6.92 2.46
C GLN A 132 -13.95 8.00 1.86
N ARG A 133 -13.45 8.88 0.99
CA ARG A 133 -14.22 10.00 0.43
C ARG A 133 -14.99 9.61 -0.83
N ALA A 134 -16.31 9.84 -0.81
CA ALA A 134 -17.19 9.64 -1.97
C ALA A 134 -16.85 10.52 -3.20
N SER A 135 -16.11 11.61 -3.00
CA SER A 135 -15.63 12.50 -4.07
C SER A 135 -14.47 11.92 -4.87
N LEU A 136 -13.86 10.84 -4.39
CA LEU A 136 -12.94 10.02 -5.16
C LEU A 136 -13.80 9.16 -6.12
N ARG A 137 -14.20 9.76 -7.23
CA ARG A 137 -14.85 9.02 -8.32
C ARG A 137 -13.77 8.28 -9.05
N ARG A 138 -13.84 6.94 -9.05
CA ARG A 138 -13.29 6.14 -10.14
C ARG A 138 -13.77 6.77 -11.44
N VAL A 139 -12.85 7.33 -12.22
CA VAL A 139 -13.16 7.92 -13.51
C VAL A 139 -13.55 6.77 -14.43
N ARG A 140 -14.86 6.53 -14.54
CA ARG A 140 -15.43 5.70 -15.60
C ARG A 140 -15.48 6.58 -16.84
N SER A 141 -14.63 6.31 -17.82
CA SER A 141 -14.78 6.88 -19.16
C SER A 141 -15.45 5.84 -20.06
N TYR A 142 -16.30 6.33 -20.97
CA TYR A 142 -17.12 5.58 -21.92
C TYR A 142 -16.31 4.85 -22.98
#